data_AF-A0AAJ6Z7F8-F1
#
_entry.id   AF-A0AAJ6Z7F8-F1
#
_cell.length_a   1.000
_cell.length_b   1.000
_cell.length_c   1.000
_cell.angle_alpha   90.00
_cell.angle_beta   90.00
_cell.angle_gamma   90.00
#
_symmetry.space_group_name_H-M   'P 1'
#
loop_
_entity.id
_entity.type
_entity.pdbx_description
1 polymer ?
#
loop_
_entity_poly.entity_id
_entity_poly.type
_entity_poly.pdbx_seq_one_letter_code
_entity_poly.pdbx_strand_id
1 'polypeptide(L)'
;MPLIMLSHCCYNNSIYLCTLDTLQETKKKKSHSKEKEKFCAWGYKFDQYLLSDQPNTKPLVDRPVIENEKFSLFYYASLGSHNLLYGAQIDGMLTTNYPVLNPPEDTNVESNLNYLRNNEYVELKTNRHIDNYRQEHIFRRF
;
A
#
# COMPACT_ATOMS: atom_id res chain seq x y z
N MET A 1 -12.90 16.33 -11.76
CA MET A 1 -12.21 15.58 -10.68
C MET A 1 -13.27 14.85 -9.86
N PRO A 2 -13.01 13.63 -9.37
CA PRO A 2 -13.90 13.02 -8.39
C PRO A 2 -13.92 13.92 -7.15
N LEU A 3 -15.12 14.16 -6.61
CA LEU A 3 -15.28 14.88 -5.35
C LEU A 3 -14.86 13.93 -4.23
N ILE A 4 -13.79 14.24 -3.52
CA ILE A 4 -13.41 13.50 -2.30
C ILE A 4 -14.10 14.18 -1.13
N MET A 5 -14.74 13.40 -0.27
CA MET A 5 -15.37 13.89 0.96
C MET A 5 -14.52 13.47 2.17
N LEU A 6 -13.98 14.45 2.88
CA LEU A 6 -13.24 14.24 4.12
C LEU A 6 -14.09 14.73 5.29
N SER A 7 -14.35 13.84 6.24
CA SER A 7 -14.84 14.21 7.56
C SER A 7 -13.67 14.58 8.46
N HIS A 8 -13.92 15.49 9.40
CA HIS A 8 -12.94 15.83 10.42
C HIS A 8 -13.60 15.86 11.80
N CYS A 9 -12.83 15.50 12.83
CA CYS A 9 -13.19 15.76 14.21
C CYS A 9 -11.96 16.24 14.99
N CYS A 10 -12.19 17.13 15.95
CA CYS A 10 -11.15 17.61 16.85
C CYS A 10 -11.31 16.93 18.20
N TYR A 11 -10.24 16.28 18.67
CA TYR A 11 -10.22 15.63 19.97
C TYR A 11 -8.80 15.67 20.54
N ASN A 12 -8.66 15.95 21.84
CA ASN A 12 -7.37 16.08 22.53
C ASN A 12 -6.32 16.89 21.74
N ASN A 13 -6.72 18.09 21.29
CA ASN A 13 -5.88 19.02 20.55
C ASN A 13 -5.30 18.45 19.23
N SER A 14 -5.93 17.40 18.69
CA SER A 14 -5.57 16.75 17.42
C SER A 14 -6.76 16.79 16.45
N ILE A 15 -6.46 16.90 15.16
CA ILE A 15 -7.46 16.82 14.09
C ILE A 15 -7.37 15.43 13.48
N TYR A 16 -8.48 14.70 13.49
CA TYR A 16 -8.60 13.40 12.84
C TYR A 16 -9.32 13.59 11.51
N LEU A 17 -8.75 13.04 10.44
CA LEU A 17 -9.33 13.08 9.10
C LEU A 17 -9.76 11.68 8.70
N CYS A 18 -10.99 11.56 8.19
CA CYS A 18 -11.54 10.28 7.73
C CYS A 18 -12.23 10.47 6.38
N THR A 19 -11.82 9.68 5.39
CA THR A 19 -12.47 9.67 4.07
C THR A 19 -13.84 9.03 4.18
N LEU A 20 -14.85 9.71 3.65
CA LEU A 20 -16.20 9.20 3.55
C LEU A 20 -16.52 8.83 2.10
N ASP A 21 -17.14 7.68 1.91
CA ASP A 21 -17.66 7.29 0.60
C ASP A 21 -18.76 8.27 0.16
N THR A 22 -18.61 8.82 -1.03
CA THR A 22 -19.69 9.59 -1.68
C THR A 22 -20.79 8.66 -2.19
N LEU A 23 -22.01 9.19 -2.35
CA LEU A 23 -23.12 8.44 -2.96
C LEU A 23 -22.75 7.87 -4.35
N GLN A 24 -21.92 8.59 -5.10
CA GLN A 24 -21.45 8.14 -6.41
C GLN A 24 -20.49 6.95 -6.30
N GLU A 25 -19.55 6.97 -5.35
CA GLU A 25 -18.64 5.85 -5.09
C GLU A 25 -19.39 4.63 -4.58
N THR A 26 -20.35 4.81 -3.66
CA THR A 26 -21.19 3.71 -3.17
C THR A 26 -21.99 3.07 -4.30
N LYS A 27 -22.55 3.86 -5.21
CA LYS A 27 -23.24 3.34 -6.41
C LYS A 27 -22.27 2.62 -7.35
N LYS A 28 -21.08 3.17 -7.58
CA LYS A 28 -20.04 2.53 -8.40
C LYS A 28 -19.63 1.19 -7.80
N LYS A 29 -19.33 1.11 -6.50
CA LYS A 29 -18.98 -0.13 -5.77
C LYS A 29 -20.03 -1.23 -5.97
N LYS A 30 -21.32 -0.86 -5.91
CA LYS A 30 -22.44 -1.79 -6.16
C LYS A 30 -22.57 -2.25 -7.61
N SER A 31 -22.01 -1.53 -8.57
CA SER A 31 -22.05 -1.86 -10.00
C SER A 31 -20.71 -2.35 -10.56
N HIS A 32 -19.84 -2.92 -9.72
CA HIS A 32 -18.59 -3.51 -10.20
C HIS A 32 -18.90 -4.61 -11.22
N SER A 33 -18.27 -4.52 -12.39
CA SER A 33 -18.26 -5.62 -13.34
C SER A 33 -17.26 -6.68 -12.85
N LYS A 34 -17.56 -7.95 -13.15
CA LYS A 34 -16.64 -9.06 -12.87
C LYS A 34 -15.23 -8.84 -13.46
N GLU A 35 -15.13 -8.09 -14.56
CA GLU A 35 -13.84 -7.71 -15.15
C GLU A 35 -13.03 -6.77 -14.27
N LYS A 36 -13.68 -5.79 -13.62
CA LYS A 36 -12.99 -4.88 -12.69
C LYS A 36 -12.48 -5.61 -11.45
N GLU A 37 -13.26 -6.55 -10.93
CA GLU A 37 -12.84 -7.41 -9.82
C GLU A 37 -11.61 -8.24 -10.20
N LYS A 38 -11.59 -8.81 -11.40
CA LYS A 38 -10.40 -9.50 -11.93
C LYS A 38 -9.18 -8.58 -12.00
N PHE A 39 -9.33 -7.34 -12.46
CA PHE A 39 -8.22 -6.39 -12.52
C PHE A 39 -7.67 -6.06 -11.13
N CYS A 40 -8.53 -5.92 -10.11
CA CYS A 40 -8.08 -5.74 -8.73
C CYS A 40 -7.33 -6.99 -8.22
N ALA A 41 -7.87 -8.19 -8.47
CA ALA A 41 -7.25 -9.45 -8.06
C ALA A 41 -5.88 -9.68 -8.71
N TRP A 42 -5.65 -9.17 -9.93
CA TRP A 42 -4.35 -9.26 -10.59
C TRP A 42 -3.25 -8.48 -9.87
N GLY A 43 -3.59 -7.36 -9.21
CA GLY A 43 -2.63 -6.63 -8.37
C GLY A 43 -2.10 -7.52 -7.25
N TYR A 44 -2.99 -8.11 -6.46
CA TYR A 44 -2.59 -9.01 -5.38
C TYR A 44 -1.85 -10.26 -5.87
N LYS A 45 -2.22 -10.80 -7.04
CA LYS A 45 -1.48 -11.92 -7.62
C LYS A 45 -0.08 -11.50 -8.09
N PHE A 46 0.08 -10.29 -8.63
CA PHE A 46 1.38 -9.74 -8.98
C PHE A 46 2.28 -9.59 -7.76
N ASP A 47 1.75 -9.10 -6.64
CA ASP A 47 2.46 -9.01 -5.37
C ASP A 47 2.97 -10.40 -4.94
N GLN A 48 2.12 -11.44 -5.05
CA GLN A 48 2.51 -12.82 -4.73
C GLN A 48 3.65 -13.36 -5.62
N TYR A 49 3.82 -12.86 -6.85
CA TYR A 49 4.95 -13.26 -7.71
C TYR A 49 6.27 -12.56 -7.34
N LEU A 50 6.21 -11.44 -6.60
CA LEU A 50 7.38 -10.63 -6.27
C LEU A 50 7.78 -10.71 -4.80
N LEU A 51 6.85 -11.01 -3.91
CA LEU A 51 7.05 -10.96 -2.47
C LEU A 51 7.20 -12.36 -1.85
N SER A 52 7.95 -12.41 -0.75
CA SER A 52 8.16 -13.61 0.06
C SER A 52 7.91 -13.30 1.54
N ASP A 53 7.57 -14.33 2.32
CA ASP A 53 7.24 -14.17 3.74
C ASP A 53 8.48 -13.83 4.60
N GLN A 54 9.68 -14.14 4.12
CA GLN A 54 10.96 -13.88 4.78
C GLN A 54 11.93 -13.18 3.83
N PRO A 55 12.85 -12.32 4.33
CA PRO A 55 13.89 -11.71 3.52
C PRO A 55 14.76 -12.74 2.80
N ASN A 56 15.22 -12.42 1.60
CA ASN A 56 16.12 -13.26 0.80
C ASN A 56 15.60 -14.66 0.45
N THR A 57 14.28 -14.89 0.57
CA THR A 57 13.64 -16.15 0.16
C THR A 57 12.87 -15.98 -1.16
N LYS A 58 12.45 -17.09 -1.78
CA LYS A 58 11.67 -17.04 -3.01
C LYS A 58 10.18 -16.91 -2.70
N PRO A 59 9.41 -16.20 -3.55
CA PRO A 59 7.95 -16.17 -3.47
C PRO A 59 7.31 -17.56 -3.54
N LEU A 60 6.25 -17.77 -2.75
CA LEU A 60 5.41 -18.98 -2.80
C LEU A 60 4.12 -18.68 -3.58
N VAL A 61 4.09 -19.10 -4.85
CA VAL A 61 3.05 -18.70 -5.82
C VAL A 61 1.90 -19.70 -5.99
N ASP A 62 2.08 -20.92 -5.50
CA ASP A 62 1.09 -22.01 -5.61
C ASP A 62 0.00 -21.97 -4.52
N ARG A 63 0.16 -21.06 -3.54
CA ARG A 63 -0.86 -20.83 -2.50
C ARG A 63 -1.95 -19.86 -2.98
N PRO A 64 -3.17 -19.94 -2.41
CA PRO A 64 -4.20 -18.92 -2.64
C PRO A 64 -3.71 -17.51 -2.26
N VAL A 65 -4.22 -16.50 -2.97
CA VAL A 65 -3.99 -15.09 -2.63
C VAL A 65 -5.00 -14.68 -1.54
N ILE A 66 -4.52 -14.09 -0.45
CA ILE A 66 -5.34 -13.61 0.67
C ILE A 66 -5.37 -12.08 0.66
N GLU A 67 -6.37 -11.47 0.04
CA GLU A 67 -6.47 -10.00 -0.13
C GLU A 67 -6.68 -9.22 1.18
N ASN A 68 -7.00 -9.93 2.27
CA ASN A 68 -7.20 -9.34 3.60
C ASN A 68 -5.88 -9.15 4.37
N GLU A 69 -4.78 -9.78 3.95
CA GLU A 69 -3.47 -9.60 4.58
C GLU A 69 -2.92 -8.21 4.24
N LYS A 70 -2.62 -7.43 5.28
CA LYS A 70 -2.11 -6.06 5.14
C LYS A 70 -1.07 -5.79 6.20
N PHE A 71 0.02 -5.17 5.78
CA PHE A 71 1.04 -4.63 6.66
C PHE A 71 1.05 -3.11 6.52
N SER A 72 1.02 -2.39 7.64
CA SER A 72 1.01 -0.94 7.65
C SER A 72 2.06 -0.39 8.61
N LEU A 73 2.72 0.67 8.19
CA LEU A 73 3.61 1.46 9.03
C LEU A 73 2.95 2.79 9.38
N PHE A 74 3.23 3.27 10.58
CA PHE A 74 2.79 4.58 11.04
C PHE A 74 3.94 5.56 11.00
N TYR A 75 3.74 6.65 10.28
CA TYR A 75 4.73 7.68 10.07
C TYR A 75 4.37 8.95 10.83
N TYR A 76 5.37 9.53 11.46
CA TYR A 76 5.32 10.89 11.96
C TYR A 76 6.07 11.79 10.98
N ALA A 77 5.40 12.82 10.46
CA ALA A 77 5.96 13.73 9.48
C ALA A 77 5.53 15.18 9.76
N SER A 78 6.20 16.13 9.12
CA SER A 78 5.83 17.54 9.16
C SER A 78 5.52 18.05 7.76
N LEU A 79 4.40 18.77 7.61
CA LEU A 79 4.04 19.49 6.40
C LEU A 79 3.81 20.97 6.74
N GLY A 80 4.77 21.81 6.39
CA GLY A 80 4.78 23.21 6.82
C GLY A 80 4.80 23.29 8.36
N SER A 81 3.80 23.97 8.93
CA SER A 81 3.62 24.09 10.38
C SER A 81 2.78 22.97 11.01
N HIS A 82 2.38 21.96 10.24
CA HIS A 82 1.51 20.88 10.71
C HIS A 82 2.31 19.60 10.94
N ASN A 83 2.12 19.00 12.12
CA ASN A 83 2.60 17.65 12.39
C ASN A 83 1.52 16.64 11.98
N LEU A 84 1.93 15.60 11.28
CA LEU A 84 1.09 14.55 10.74
C LEU A 84 1.47 13.22 11.37
N LEU A 85 0.47 12.46 11.80
CA LEU A 85 0.58 11.04 12.11
C LEU A 85 -0.36 10.30 11.17
N TYR A 86 0.18 9.43 10.32
CA TYR A 86 -0.61 8.68 9.35
C TYR A 86 -0.11 7.24 9.20
N GLY A 87 -1.06 6.33 8.96
CA GLY A 87 -0.75 4.96 8.57
C GLY A 87 -0.66 4.84 7.06
N ALA A 88 0.34 4.14 6.56
CA ALA A 88 0.45 3.75 5.16
C ALA A 88 0.58 2.23 5.06
N GLN A 89 -0.21 1.63 4.17
CA GLN A 89 -0.03 0.23 3.80
C GLN A 89 1.28 0.11 3.01
N ILE A 90 2.03 -0.95 3.27
CA ILE A 90 3.31 -1.23 2.64
C ILE A 90 3.20 -2.57 1.90
N ASP A 91 3.55 -2.58 0.62
CA ASP A 91 3.49 -3.79 -0.20
C ASP A 91 4.68 -4.72 0.11
N GLY A 92 5.90 -4.19 0.16
CA GLY A 92 7.07 -5.02 0.43
C GLY A 92 8.28 -4.28 0.97
N MET A 93 9.29 -5.06 1.39
CA MET A 93 10.61 -4.59 1.82
C MET A 93 11.65 -4.97 0.77
N LEU A 94 12.54 -4.04 0.43
CA LEU A 94 13.56 -4.25 -0.58
C LEU A 94 14.67 -5.17 -0.05
N THR A 95 14.94 -6.26 -0.77
CA THR A 95 16.00 -7.24 -0.40
C THR A 95 16.96 -7.54 -1.55
N THR A 96 16.80 -6.87 -2.70
CA THR A 96 17.54 -7.18 -3.93
C THR A 96 18.90 -6.48 -4.01
N ASN A 97 19.07 -5.35 -3.32
CA ASN A 97 20.30 -4.54 -3.42
C ASN A 97 21.38 -5.02 -2.45
N TYR A 98 20.98 -5.60 -1.33
CA TYR A 98 21.86 -6.12 -0.29
C TYR A 98 21.10 -7.17 0.53
N PRO A 99 21.78 -8.19 1.08
CA PRO A 99 21.15 -9.15 1.96
C PRO A 99 20.63 -8.44 3.21
N VAL A 100 19.34 -8.58 3.47
CA VAL A 100 18.69 -8.02 4.66
C VAL A 100 18.64 -9.10 5.74
N LEU A 101 18.92 -8.75 6.99
CA LEU A 101 18.80 -9.69 8.10
C LEU A 101 17.34 -10.11 8.30
N ASN A 102 17.12 -11.28 8.88
CA ASN A 102 15.78 -11.66 9.30
C ASN A 102 15.28 -10.72 10.41
N PRO A 103 13.95 -10.52 10.54
CA PRO A 103 13.39 -9.76 11.64
C PRO A 103 13.80 -10.36 12.99
N PRO A 104 13.96 -9.55 14.05
CA PRO A 104 14.25 -10.05 15.39
C PRO A 104 13.20 -11.08 15.84
N GLU A 105 13.64 -12.16 16.48
CA GLU A 105 12.75 -13.19 17.06
C GLU A 105 12.23 -12.80 18.46
N ASP A 106 12.74 -11.70 19.02
CA ASP A 106 12.35 -11.22 20.34
C ASP A 106 11.05 -10.38 20.31
N THR A 107 10.41 -10.26 21.47
CA THR A 107 9.20 -9.44 21.66
C THR A 107 9.53 -7.98 22.03
N ASN A 108 10.80 -7.56 21.90
CA ASN A 108 11.21 -6.22 22.26
C ASN A 108 10.74 -5.21 21.19
N VAL A 109 9.91 -4.27 21.60
CA VAL A 109 9.33 -3.26 20.70
C VAL A 109 10.40 -2.42 20.03
N GLU A 110 11.44 -2.01 20.74
CA GLU A 110 12.48 -1.14 20.20
C GLU A 110 13.37 -1.87 19.19
N SER A 111 13.67 -3.15 19.43
CA SER A 111 14.37 -4.03 18.48
C SER A 111 13.60 -4.11 17.15
N ASN A 112 12.30 -4.39 17.23
CA ASN A 112 11.41 -4.46 16.08
C ASN A 112 11.27 -3.11 15.35
N LEU A 113 11.12 -2.00 16.09
CA LEU A 113 11.04 -0.67 15.49
C LEU A 113 12.35 -0.28 14.79
N ASN A 114 13.50 -0.60 15.37
CA ASN A 114 14.79 -0.33 14.74
C ASN A 114 15.00 -1.17 13.49
N TYR A 115 14.57 -2.44 13.50
CA TYR A 115 14.53 -3.25 12.29
C TYR A 115 13.70 -2.57 11.19
N LEU A 116 12.48 -2.12 11.50
CA LEU A 116 11.62 -1.48 10.51
C LEU A 116 12.20 -0.14 10.01
N ARG A 117 12.75 0.69 10.89
CA ARG A 117 13.35 2.00 10.52
C ARG A 117 14.58 1.87 9.63
N ASN A 118 15.33 0.78 9.75
CA ASN A 118 16.60 0.58 9.04
C ASN A 118 16.44 -0.12 7.68
N ASN A 119 15.21 -0.37 7.25
CA ASN A 119 14.93 -1.05 5.99
C ASN A 119 14.25 -0.12 4.97
N GLU A 120 14.43 -0.45 3.70
CA GLU A 120 13.81 0.24 2.58
C GLU A 120 12.54 -0.50 2.14
N TYR A 121 11.51 0.26 1.79
CA TYR A 121 10.20 -0.27 1.40
C TYR A 121 9.88 0.06 -0.04
N VAL A 122 9.07 -0.80 -0.66
CA VAL A 122 8.67 -0.67 -2.06
C VAL A 122 7.15 -0.72 -2.20
N GLU A 123 6.66 0.03 -3.18
CA GLU A 123 5.28 0.00 -3.64
C GLU A 123 5.23 -0.80 -4.95
N LEU A 124 4.29 -1.72 -5.05
CA LEU A 124 4.07 -2.52 -6.25
C LEU A 124 2.84 -2.03 -6.99
N LYS A 125 2.96 -1.92 -8.31
CA LYS A 125 1.89 -1.45 -9.18
C LYS A 125 1.89 -2.23 -10.49
N THR A 126 0.70 -2.60 -10.94
CA THR A 126 0.45 -3.12 -12.27
C THR A 126 -0.19 -2.06 -13.14
N ASN A 127 0.20 -2.00 -14.41
CA ASN A 127 -0.49 -1.21 -15.42
C ASN A 127 -0.69 -2.06 -16.69
N ARG A 128 -1.60 -1.63 -17.56
CA ARG A 128 -1.69 -2.17 -18.91
C ARG A 128 -0.38 -1.91 -19.67
N HIS A 129 -0.05 -2.82 -20.59
CA HIS A 129 1.07 -2.61 -21.49
C HIS A 129 0.89 -1.32 -22.30
N ILE A 130 1.99 -0.59 -22.50
CA ILE A 130 2.00 0.68 -23.21
C ILE A 130 2.65 0.45 -24.58
N ASP A 131 1.84 0.50 -25.63
CA ASP A 131 2.23 0.18 -27.00
C ASP A 131 2.44 1.43 -27.87
N ASN A 132 1.99 2.60 -27.42
CA ASN A 132 2.08 3.82 -28.21
C ASN A 132 2.24 5.08 -27.38
N TYR A 133 2.71 6.15 -28.04
CA TYR A 133 2.97 7.46 -27.43
C TYR A 133 1.75 8.05 -26.71
N ARG A 134 0.54 7.83 -27.25
CA ARG A 134 -0.69 8.37 -26.63
C ARG A 134 -0.98 7.67 -25.30
N GLN A 135 -0.80 6.36 -25.22
CA GLN A 135 -0.93 5.62 -23.96
C GLN A 135 0.12 6.05 -22.94
N GLU A 136 1.38 6.22 -23.36
CA GLU A 136 2.46 6.69 -22.50
C GLU A 136 2.17 8.10 -21.94
N HIS A 137 1.75 9.02 -22.80
CA HIS A 137 1.39 10.37 -22.39
C HIS A 137 0.21 10.38 -21.40
N ILE A 138 -0.78 9.50 -21.60
CA ILE A 138 -1.90 9.36 -20.66
C ILE A 138 -1.44 8.80 -19.33
N PHE A 139 -0.59 7.77 -19.34
CA PHE A 139 -0.05 7.14 -18.14
C PHE A 139 0.77 8.12 -17.29
N ARG A 140 1.61 8.97 -17.89
CA ARG A 140 2.41 9.94 -17.11
C ARG A 140 1.59 11.06 -16.49
N ARG A 141 0.41 11.34 -17.06
CA ARG A 141 -0.43 12.46 -16.64
C ARG A 141 -1.31 12.10 -15.43
N PHE A 142 -1.62 10.83 -15.24
CA PHE A 142 -2.60 10.33 -14.27
C PHE A 142 -2.02 9.20 -13.44
#